data_AF-A0A821T657-F1
#
_entry.id   AF-A0A821T657-F1
#
_cell.length_a   1.000
_cell.length_b   1.000
_cell.length_c   1.000
_cell.angle_alpha   90.00
_cell.angle_beta   90.00
_cell.angle_gamma   90.00
#
_symmetry.space_group_name_H-M   'P 1'
#
loop_
_entity.id
_entity.type
_entity.pdbx_description
1 polymer ?
#
loop_
_entity_poly.entity_id
_entity_poly.type
_entity_poly.pdbx_seq_one_letter_code
_entity_poly.pdbx_strand_id
1 'polypeptide(L)'
;LSTSLNRRVAERFLRQSIVPCSSDDRAGVIFEIEADPRVICDVNGDNRRPFAQIDEFSYYGDEAEILFMVGSIFRLESIRQDDPFGDMKIWT
;
A
#
# COMPACT_ATOMS: atom_id res chain seq x y z
N LEU A 1 8.17 3.35 0.24
CA LEU A 1 6.76 3.17 0.68
C LEU A 1 6.70 1.85 1.44
N SER A 2 6.27 1.87 2.70
CA SER A 2 6.09 0.65 3.51
C SER A 2 4.67 0.10 3.30
N THR A 3 4.56 -1.21 3.11
CA THR A 3 3.30 -1.93 2.85
C THR A 3 3.35 -3.29 3.53
N SER A 4 2.21 -3.98 3.65
CA SER A 4 2.15 -5.30 4.29
C SER A 4 1.39 -6.28 3.40
N LEU A 5 1.83 -7.54 3.36
CA LEU A 5 1.07 -8.65 2.78
C LEU A 5 -0.17 -9.01 3.62
N ASN A 6 -0.24 -8.53 4.86
CA ASN A 6 -1.35 -8.77 5.78
C ASN A 6 -2.30 -7.57 5.81
N ARG A 7 -3.47 -7.72 5.20
CA ARG A 7 -4.52 -6.68 5.16
C ARG A 7 -4.87 -6.12 6.55
N ARG A 8 -4.88 -6.95 7.60
CA ARG A 8 -5.21 -6.49 8.96
C ARG A 8 -4.18 -5.53 9.52
N VAL A 9 -2.91 -5.70 9.16
CA VAL A 9 -1.83 -4.78 9.54
C VAL A 9 -2.03 -3.43 8.85
N ALA A 10 -2.33 -3.42 7.54
CA ALA A 10 -2.64 -2.19 6.81
C ALA A 10 -3.88 -1.46 7.39
N GLU A 11 -4.95 -2.19 7.70
CA GLU A 11 -6.15 -1.63 8.35
C GLU A 11 -5.88 -1.06 9.74
N ARG A 12 -4.92 -1.61 10.48
CA ARG A 12 -4.50 -1.06 11.78
C ARG A 12 -3.92 0.35 11.63
N PHE A 13 -3.06 0.58 10.63
CA PHE A 13 -2.52 1.91 10.34
C PHE A 13 -3.60 2.90 9.90
N LEU A 14 -4.59 2.45 9.11
CA LEU A 14 -5.75 3.26 8.77
C LEU A 14 -6.49 3.73 10.03
N ARG A 15 -6.82 2.82 10.94
CA ARG A 15 -7.57 3.16 12.16
C ARG A 15 -6.80 4.08 13.11
N GLN A 16 -5.48 3.92 13.18
CA GLN A 16 -4.61 4.77 14.01
C GLN A 16 -4.43 6.18 13.44
N SER A 17 -4.58 6.37 12.13
CA SER A 17 -4.41 7.66 11.46
C SER A 17 -5.66 8.54 11.46
N ILE A 18 -6.83 7.98 11.81
CA ILE A 18 -8.07 8.75 12.00
C ILE A 18 -8.00 9.46 13.35
N VAL A 19 -7.50 10.70 13.35
CA VAL A 19 -7.53 11.57 14.53
C VAL A 19 -8.89 12.28 14.57
N PRO A 20 -9.71 12.14 15.64
CA PRO A 20 -11.07 12.70 15.70
C PRO A 20 -11.17 14.23 15.69
N CYS A 21 -10.04 14.94 15.79
CA CYS A 21 -9.99 16.37 16.12
C CYS A 21 -9.29 17.24 15.06
N SER A 22 -9.05 16.75 13.84
CA SER A 22 -8.53 17.59 12.78
C SER A 22 -9.67 18.10 11.91
N SER A 23 -9.83 19.42 11.83
CA SER A 23 -10.65 20.14 10.83
C SER A 23 -10.10 20.00 9.39
N ASP A 24 -9.40 18.91 9.09
CA ASP A 24 -8.80 18.59 7.81
C ASP A 24 -9.73 17.64 7.06
N ASP A 25 -9.99 17.91 5.78
CA ASP A 25 -10.71 17.05 4.83
C ASP A 25 -9.88 15.79 4.46
N ARG A 26 -9.34 15.10 5.46
CA ARG A 26 -8.54 13.89 5.29
C ARG A 26 -9.45 12.66 5.32
N ALA A 27 -9.41 11.90 4.22
CA ALA A 27 -10.01 10.58 4.15
C ALA A 27 -8.96 9.50 4.43
N GLY A 28 -9.35 8.48 5.18
CA GLY A 28 -8.57 7.26 5.28
C GLY A 28 -8.66 6.46 3.97
N VAL A 29 -7.53 5.99 3.45
CA VAL A 29 -7.46 5.21 2.20
C VAL A 29 -6.68 3.92 2.44
N ILE A 30 -7.19 2.80 1.92
CA ILE A 30 -6.46 1.54 1.82
C ILE A 30 -6.05 1.36 0.36
N PHE A 31 -4.75 1.17 0.13
CA PHE A 31 -4.22 0.80 -1.18
C PHE A 31 -4.03 -0.71 -1.25
N GLU A 32 -4.60 -1.33 -2.28
CA GLU A 32 -4.29 -2.70 -2.67
C GLU A 32 -3.34 -2.63 -3.88
N ILE A 33 -2.14 -3.19 -3.74
CA ILE A 33 -1.08 -3.08 -4.73
C ILE A 33 -0.76 -4.48 -5.24
N GLU A 34 -1.03 -4.73 -6.51
CA GLU A 34 -0.55 -5.92 -7.20
C GLU A 34 0.90 -5.67 -7.63
N ALA A 35 1.83 -6.46 -7.09
CA ALA A 35 3.24 -6.37 -7.41
C ALA A 35 3.77 -7.73 -7.86
N ASP A 36 4.11 -7.86 -9.13
CA ASP A 36 4.69 -9.09 -9.66
C ASP A 36 6.22 -9.08 -9.48
N PRO A 37 6.79 -9.95 -8.62
CA PRO A 37 8.23 -9.99 -8.36
C PRO A 37 9.06 -10.47 -9.57
N ARG A 38 8.41 -10.97 -10.63
CA ARG A 38 9.05 -11.34 -11.90
C ARG A 38 9.26 -10.16 -12.83
N VAL A 39 8.58 -9.04 -12.58
CA VAL A 39 8.75 -7.81 -13.36
C VAL A 39 10.03 -7.14 -12.87
N ILE A 40 11.09 -7.34 -13.64
CA ILE A 40 12.41 -6.75 -13.40
C ILE A 40 12.44 -5.37 -14.06
N CYS A 41 12.76 -4.34 -13.29
CA CYS A 41 12.96 -2.99 -13.83
C CYS A 41 14.38 -2.91 -14.40
N ASP A 42 14.53 -3.17 -15.69
CA ASP A 42 15.84 -3.16 -16.32
C ASP A 42 15.84 -2.36 -17.63
N VAL A 43 16.85 -1.49 -17.78
CA VAL A 43 17.17 -0.75 -19.02
C VAL A 43 18.52 -1.22 -19.60
N ASN A 44 19.33 -2.00 -18.86
CA ASN A 44 20.74 -2.33 -19.17
C ASN A 44 21.25 -3.75 -18.76
N GLY A 45 20.39 -4.73 -18.45
CA GLY A 45 20.75 -6.08 -17.96
C GLY A 45 20.73 -6.27 -16.42
N ASP A 46 20.37 -5.25 -15.65
CA ASP A 46 20.52 -5.23 -14.18
C ASP A 46 19.21 -5.65 -13.48
N ASN A 47 19.26 -6.76 -12.72
CA ASN A 47 18.09 -7.35 -12.06
C ASN A 47 17.65 -6.55 -10.83
N ARG A 48 17.05 -5.36 -11.03
CA ARG A 48 16.59 -4.49 -9.95
C ARG A 48 15.10 -4.65 -9.73
N ARG A 49 14.75 -5.26 -8.59
CA ARG A 49 13.37 -5.28 -8.09
C ARG A 49 13.10 -3.96 -7.37
N PRO A 50 11.97 -3.29 -7.65
CA PRO A 50 11.65 -2.01 -7.01
C PRO A 50 11.17 -2.15 -5.56
N PHE A 51 11.03 -3.37 -5.07
CA PHE A 51 10.61 -3.69 -3.71
C PHE A 51 11.26 -4.96 -3.19
N ALA A 52 11.26 -5.11 -1.86
CA ALA A 52 11.73 -6.29 -1.16
C ALA A 52 10.87 -6.57 0.07
N GLN A 53 10.74 -7.85 0.43
CA GLN A 53 10.27 -8.26 1.74
C GLN A 53 11.40 -8.09 2.75
N ILE A 54 11.12 -7.47 3.89
CA ILE A 54 12.16 -7.08 4.86
C ILE A 54 11.99 -7.65 6.25
N ASP A 55 11.19 -8.70 6.41
CA ASP A 55 10.86 -9.32 7.70
C ASP A 55 12.11 -9.64 8.56
N GLU A 56 13.17 -10.16 7.93
CA GLU A 56 14.43 -10.51 8.60
C GLU A 56 15.25 -9.30 9.09
N PHE A 57 14.96 -8.11 8.55
CA PHE A 57 15.66 -6.86 8.84
C PHE A 57 14.79 -5.84 9.58
N SER A 58 13.49 -6.12 9.72
CA SER A 58 12.53 -5.24 10.37
C SER A 58 12.50 -5.50 11.88
N TYR A 59 12.28 -4.42 12.65
CA TYR A 59 11.98 -4.55 14.08
C TYR A 59 10.63 -5.24 14.31
N TYR A 60 9.73 -5.17 13.33
CA TYR A 60 8.39 -5.76 13.35
C TYR A 60 8.28 -6.90 12.32
N GLY A 61 9.07 -7.97 12.52
CA GLY A 61 9.16 -9.08 11.56
C GLY A 61 7.85 -9.86 11.33
N ASP A 62 6.83 -9.66 12.17
CA ASP A 62 5.49 -10.26 12.02
C ASP A 62 4.53 -9.41 11.16
N GLU A 63 4.95 -8.23 10.71
CA GLU A 63 4.13 -7.35 9.86
C GLU A 63 4.12 -7.76 8.38
N ALA A 64 4.95 -8.74 7.97
CA ALA A 64 5.07 -9.20 6.59
C ALA A 64 5.29 -8.01 5.63
N GLU A 65 6.31 -7.21 5.93
CA GLU A 65 6.52 -5.88 5.35
C GLU A 65 7.17 -6.01 3.97
N ILE A 66 6.53 -5.38 2.97
CA ILE A 66 7.11 -5.13 1.65
C ILE A 66 7.47 -3.65 1.53
N LEU A 67 8.77 -3.39 1.36
CA LEU A 67 9.31 -2.04 1.24
C LEU A 67 9.62 -1.73 -0.22
N PHE A 68 8.97 -0.69 -0.76
CA PHE A 68 9.24 -0.15 -2.09
C PHE A 68 10.28 0.97 -2.05
N MET A 69 11.18 0.99 -3.04
CA MET A 69 12.16 2.04 -3.24
C MET A 69 11.51 3.41 -3.43
N VAL A 70 12.23 4.45 -3.03
CA VAL A 70 11.82 5.84 -3.30
C VAL A 70 11.69 6.06 -4.81
N GLY A 71 10.66 6.81 -5.22
CA GLY A 71 10.38 7.08 -6.64
C GLY A 71 9.60 5.98 -7.37
N SER A 72 9.13 4.93 -6.67
CA SER A 72 8.23 3.93 -7.25
C SER A 72 6.93 4.58 -7.75
N ILE A 73 6.49 4.22 -8.96
CA ILE A 73 5.28 4.73 -9.61
C ILE A 73 4.23 3.61 -9.65
N PHE A 74 2.98 3.95 -9.34
CA PHE A 74 1.86 3.01 -9.32
C PHE A 74 0.76 3.51 -10.25
N ARG A 75 0.16 2.58 -11.02
CA ARG A 75 -1.03 2.85 -11.82
C ARG A 75 -2.27 2.51 -10.99
N LEU A 76 -3.27 3.39 -11.02
CA LEU A 76 -4.57 3.10 -10.44
C LEU A 76 -5.37 2.25 -11.42
N GLU A 77 -5.75 1.05 -10.99
CA GLU A 77 -6.57 0.12 -11.79
C GLU A 77 -8.05 0.14 -11.37
N SER A 78 -8.33 0.42 -10.09
CA SER A 78 -9.70 0.62 -9.63
C SER A 78 -9.75 1.52 -8.40
N ILE A 79 -10.86 2.22 -8.23
CA ILE A 79 -11.15 3.03 -7.05
C ILE A 79 -12.52 2.63 -6.54
N ARG A 80 -12.61 2.36 -5.23
CA ARG A 80 -13.86 2.09 -4.53
C ARG A 80 -13.96 3.05 -3.35
N GLN A 81 -15.15 3.60 -3.16
CA GLN A 81 -15.47 4.42 -2.01
C GLN A 81 -16.60 3.76 -1.24
N ASP A 82 -16.37 3.48 0.04
CA ASP A 82 -17.42 3.04 0.95
C ASP A 82 -18.31 4.25 1.26
N ASP A 83 -19.50 4.31 0.65
CA ASP A 83 -20.51 5.29 0.99
C ASP A 83 -21.31 4.78 2.22
N PRO A 84 -21.29 5.48 3.37
CA PRO A 84 -22.13 5.11 4.51
C PRO A 84 -23.64 5.13 4.20
N PHE A 85 -24.05 5.67 3.06
CA PHE A 85 -25.44 5.69 2.59
C PHE A 85 -25.77 4.61 1.54
N GLY A 86 -24.84 3.70 1.23
CA GLY A 86 -25.12 2.42 0.55
C GLY A 86 -24.81 2.35 -0.95
N ASP A 87 -24.38 3.44 -1.58
CA ASP A 87 -24.02 3.44 -3.01
C ASP A 87 -22.52 3.18 -3.20
N MET A 88 -22.15 1.94 -3.52
CA MET A 88 -20.76 1.63 -3.89
C MET A 88 -20.44 2.18 -5.28
N LYS A 89 -19.70 3.29 -5.34
CA LYS A 89 -19.17 3.83 -6.60
C LYS A 89 -17.87 3.12 -6.94
N ILE A 90 -17.84 2.53 -8.13
CA ILE A 90 -16.67 1.86 -8.70
C ILE A 90 -16.23 2.68 -9.91
N TRP A 91 -14.97 3.09 -9.92
CA TRP A 91 -14.31 3.64 -11.11
C TRP A 91 -13.25 2.64 -11.58
N THR A 92 -13.28 2.32 -12.87
CA THR A 92 -12.33 1.47 -13.61
C THR A 92 -11.83 2.22 -14.83
#